data_AF-A0A9R0R8X9-F1
#
_entry.id   AF-A0A9R0R8X9-F1
#
_cell.length_a   1.000
_cell.length_b   1.000
_cell.length_c   1.000
_cell.angle_alpha   90.00
_cell.angle_beta   90.00
_cell.angle_gamma   90.00
#
_symmetry.space_group_name_H-M   'P 1'
#
loop_
_entity.id
_entity.type
_entity.pdbx_description
1 polymer ?
#
loop_
_entity_poly.entity_id
_entity_poly.type
_entity_poly.pdbx_seq_one_letter_code
_entity_poly.pdbx_strand_id
1 'polypeptide(L)'
;MAAPRPRPQPLLLLLVSLLAASAPRRADAWGKEGHIMVCKIAEKYLSEEAAAAVQDLLPESAGGELSTMCPWADTMRFRYHWASPLHYANTPNVCNFNFSRDCHNSRGEQGMCVVGAINNYTDQLYTYGDSPKSSYNLTESLMFLAHFVGDVHQPLHVGYEEDEGGNTIMVHWYRRKANLHHVWDVSIIDTVMKDFYNKSMDTMVDALQTNLTEGWSDDVGHWENCANKKATCANDYAIESINLSCNYAYKDVVQNITLGDDYYFTRYPVVEKRLAQAGVRLALILNRIFDKKKADTTPLYIQ
;
A
#
# COMPACT_ATOMS: atom_id res chain seq x y z
N MET A 1 76.69 -25.83 28.67
CA MET A 1 76.02 -25.80 27.36
C MET A 1 74.52 -25.77 27.61
N ALA A 2 73.88 -24.63 27.40
CA ALA A 2 72.44 -24.45 27.60
C ALA A 2 71.88 -23.56 26.48
N ALA A 3 70.78 -24.02 25.89
CA ALA A 3 70.14 -23.51 24.67
C ALA A 3 69.52 -22.10 24.82
N PRO A 4 69.33 -21.35 23.71
CA PRO A 4 68.72 -20.02 23.76
C PRO A 4 67.20 -20.09 23.98
N ARG A 5 66.68 -19.17 24.80
CA ARG A 5 65.24 -18.98 25.06
C ARG A 5 64.54 -18.30 23.86
N PRO A 6 63.29 -18.66 23.53
CA PRO A 6 62.54 -18.00 22.46
C PRO A 6 61.99 -16.63 22.91
N ARG A 7 61.91 -15.68 21.98
CA ARG A 7 61.25 -14.37 22.17
C ARG A 7 59.72 -14.55 22.15
N PRO A 8 58.95 -13.79 22.95
CA PRO A 8 57.50 -13.80 22.84
C PRO A 8 57.06 -13.00 21.61
N GLN A 9 56.23 -13.60 20.77
CA GLN A 9 55.45 -12.87 19.76
C GLN A 9 54.24 -12.21 20.45
N PRO A 10 53.84 -10.98 20.07
CA PRO A 10 52.61 -10.39 20.58
C PRO A 10 51.42 -11.15 19.98
N LEU A 11 50.62 -11.76 20.85
CA LEU A 11 49.42 -12.48 20.49
C LEU A 11 48.39 -11.50 19.92
N LEU A 12 47.93 -11.85 18.73
CA LEU A 12 46.90 -11.22 17.91
C LEU A 12 45.67 -10.80 18.73
N LEU A 13 45.46 -9.50 18.87
CA LEU A 13 44.22 -8.88 19.32
C LEU A 13 43.48 -8.35 18.09
N LEU A 14 42.15 -8.50 18.08
CA LEU A 14 41.17 -8.08 17.07
C LEU A 14 40.95 -9.00 15.87
N LEU A 15 39.80 -9.68 15.86
CA LEU A 15 38.67 -9.34 14.96
C LEU A 15 37.47 -10.26 15.30
N VAL A 16 36.67 -9.87 16.29
CA VAL A 16 35.25 -10.25 16.32
C VAL A 16 34.52 -9.16 15.55
N SER A 17 34.65 -9.19 14.22
CA SER A 17 33.87 -8.33 13.34
C SER A 17 32.46 -8.89 13.23
N LEU A 18 31.58 -8.36 14.07
CA LEU A 18 30.20 -7.98 13.78
C LEU A 18 29.61 -8.66 12.52
N LEU A 19 29.09 -9.88 12.66
CA LEU A 19 27.93 -10.29 11.86
C LEU A 19 26.72 -9.52 12.40
N ALA A 20 26.65 -8.23 12.09
CA ALA A 20 25.39 -7.53 12.11
C ALA A 20 24.57 -8.14 10.97
N ALA A 21 23.65 -9.03 11.36
CA ALA A 21 22.69 -9.65 10.48
C ALA A 21 22.08 -8.58 9.57
N SER A 22 22.34 -8.67 8.27
CA SER A 22 21.46 -8.10 7.28
C SER A 22 20.18 -8.92 7.31
N ALA A 23 19.32 -8.66 8.29
CA ALA A 23 17.94 -9.10 8.21
C ALA A 23 17.40 -8.54 6.89
N PRO A 24 16.78 -9.37 6.03
CA PRO A 24 16.08 -8.84 4.87
C PRO A 24 15.07 -7.81 5.40
N ARG A 25 15.15 -6.58 4.88
CA ARG A 25 14.11 -5.60 5.11
C ARG A 25 12.86 -6.19 4.49
N ARG A 26 11.86 -6.41 5.34
CA ARG A 26 10.62 -7.07 4.98
C ARG A 26 9.92 -6.17 3.96
N ALA A 27 9.34 -6.79 2.96
CA ALA A 27 8.41 -6.15 2.05
C ALA A 27 7.11 -5.93 2.83
N ASP A 28 7.05 -4.78 3.48
CA ASP A 28 5.78 -4.21 3.92
C ASP A 28 5.03 -3.73 2.67
N ALA A 29 3.74 -3.45 2.78
CA ALA A 29 2.97 -2.95 1.66
C ALA A 29 3.42 -1.54 1.23
N TRP A 30 2.56 -0.63 0.74
CA TRP A 30 2.95 0.80 0.83
C TRP A 30 3.53 1.00 2.24
N GLY A 31 4.65 1.70 2.35
CA GLY A 31 5.26 1.92 3.64
C GLY A 31 4.23 2.48 4.61
N LYS A 32 4.47 2.35 5.92
CA LYS A 32 3.58 2.89 6.96
C LYS A 32 3.06 4.28 6.61
N GLU A 33 3.94 5.14 6.10
CA GLU A 33 3.64 6.50 5.67
C GLU A 33 2.62 6.57 4.52
N GLY A 34 2.76 5.73 3.51
CA GLY A 34 1.81 5.62 2.40
C GLY A 34 0.39 5.29 2.87
N HIS A 35 0.24 4.28 3.72
CA HIS A 35 -1.07 3.91 4.27
C HIS A 35 -1.71 5.01 5.13
N ILE A 36 -0.91 5.69 5.96
CA ILE A 36 -1.41 6.80 6.77
C ILE A 36 -1.89 7.92 5.85
N MET A 37 -1.14 8.28 4.80
CA MET A 37 -1.53 9.32 3.85
C MET A 37 -2.81 8.96 3.10
N VAL A 38 -2.94 7.73 2.58
CA VAL A 38 -4.16 7.26 1.90
C VAL A 38 -5.38 7.46 2.79
N CYS A 39 -5.28 7.07 4.07
CA CYS A 39 -6.39 7.19 4.99
C CYS A 39 -6.66 8.62 5.46
N LYS A 40 -5.63 9.45 5.66
CA LYS A 40 -5.81 10.89 5.94
C LYS A 40 -6.54 11.60 4.82
N ILE A 41 -6.21 11.27 3.56
CA ILE A 41 -6.93 11.78 2.38
C ILE A 41 -8.38 11.29 2.42
N ALA A 42 -8.59 9.98 2.64
CA ALA A 42 -9.94 9.40 2.66
C ALA A 42 -10.85 10.03 3.73
N GLU A 43 -10.34 10.21 4.96
CA GLU A 43 -11.06 10.79 6.10
C GLU A 43 -11.65 12.18 5.79
N LYS A 44 -10.99 12.95 4.93
CA LYS A 44 -11.43 14.29 4.53
C LYS A 44 -12.58 14.30 3.53
N TYR A 45 -12.81 13.18 2.85
CA TYR A 45 -13.88 13.01 1.86
C TYR A 45 -14.98 12.05 2.33
N LEU A 46 -14.98 11.65 3.60
CA LEU A 46 -16.09 10.87 4.15
C LEU A 46 -17.34 11.74 4.27
N SER A 47 -18.50 11.17 3.95
CA SER A 47 -19.80 11.75 4.30
C SER A 47 -19.95 11.80 5.83
N GLU A 48 -20.89 12.61 6.34
CA GLU A 48 -21.18 12.64 7.78
C GLU A 48 -21.59 11.25 8.30
N GLU A 49 -22.38 10.50 7.52
CA GLU A 49 -22.82 9.17 7.89
C GLU A 49 -21.67 8.14 7.87
N ALA A 50 -20.80 8.19 6.87
CA ALA A 50 -19.63 7.31 6.80
C ALA A 50 -18.59 7.64 7.88
N ALA A 51 -18.35 8.93 8.14
CA ALA A 51 -17.47 9.37 9.22
C ALA A 51 -17.99 8.87 10.58
N ALA A 52 -19.30 8.99 10.83
CA ALA A 52 -19.90 8.47 12.07
C ALA A 52 -19.77 6.95 12.19
N ALA A 53 -20.00 6.19 11.12
CA ALA A 53 -19.84 4.73 11.13
C ALA A 53 -18.37 4.29 11.31
N VAL A 54 -17.43 5.00 10.68
CA VAL A 54 -15.99 4.79 10.89
C VAL A 54 -15.63 5.03 12.36
N GLN A 55 -16.07 6.14 12.96
CA GLN A 55 -15.82 6.42 14.38
C GLN A 55 -16.40 5.33 15.30
N ASP A 56 -17.61 4.84 15.02
CA ASP A 56 -18.26 3.78 15.79
C ASP A 56 -17.50 2.44 15.72
N LEU A 57 -16.90 2.13 14.56
CA LEU A 57 -16.15 0.89 14.35
C LEU A 57 -14.71 0.95 14.84
N LEU A 58 -14.11 2.14 14.96
CA LEU A 58 -12.71 2.26 15.36
C LEU A 58 -12.49 1.86 16.83
N PRO A 59 -11.39 1.14 17.13
CA PRO A 59 -11.03 0.85 18.51
C PRO A 59 -10.55 2.14 19.21
N GLU A 60 -10.68 2.19 20.54
CA GLU A 60 -10.22 3.33 21.35
C GLU A 60 -8.74 3.69 21.10
N SER A 61 -7.89 2.68 20.84
CA SER A 61 -6.48 2.87 20.51
C SER A 61 -6.22 3.65 19.23
N ALA A 62 -7.23 3.86 18.38
CA ALA A 62 -7.13 4.66 17.16
C ALA A 62 -7.20 6.16 17.44
N GLY A 63 -7.60 6.57 18.64
CA GLY A 63 -7.73 7.99 18.99
C GLY A 63 -8.73 8.75 18.13
N GLY A 64 -9.68 8.05 17.49
CA GLY A 64 -10.65 8.64 16.56
C GLY A 64 -10.11 8.90 15.15
N GLU A 65 -8.96 8.34 14.76
CA GLU A 65 -8.40 8.49 13.41
C GLU A 65 -8.18 7.12 12.76
N LEU A 66 -8.87 6.84 11.67
CA LEU A 66 -8.69 5.66 10.82
C LEU A 66 -7.24 5.56 10.32
N SER A 67 -6.62 6.70 9.99
CA SER A 67 -5.25 6.72 9.47
C SER A 67 -4.23 6.10 10.42
N THR A 68 -4.46 6.13 11.74
CA THR A 68 -3.60 5.47 12.74
C THR A 68 -3.65 3.93 12.66
N MET A 69 -4.75 3.39 12.14
CA MET A 69 -5.00 1.95 12.02
C MET A 69 -4.73 1.42 10.60
N CYS A 70 -4.55 2.26 9.60
CA CYS A 70 -4.32 1.80 8.24
C CYS A 70 -3.06 0.95 8.04
N PRO A 71 -1.96 1.12 8.80
CA PRO A 71 -0.82 0.20 8.77
C PRO A 71 -1.03 -1.13 9.53
N TRP A 72 -2.16 -1.33 10.22
CA TRP A 72 -2.38 -2.46 11.13
C TRP A 72 -2.29 -3.84 10.44
N ALA A 73 -2.81 -3.97 9.21
CA ALA A 73 -2.85 -5.25 8.51
C ALA A 73 -1.44 -5.83 8.24
N ASP A 74 -0.46 -4.98 7.96
CA ASP A 74 0.95 -5.37 7.80
C ASP A 74 1.55 -5.96 9.07
N THR A 75 1.12 -5.50 10.23
CA THR A 75 1.55 -6.11 11.50
C THR A 75 0.83 -7.45 11.71
N MET A 76 -0.44 -7.52 11.33
CA MET A 76 -1.28 -8.67 11.62
C MET A 76 -1.10 -9.84 10.68
N ARG A 77 -0.60 -9.67 9.45
CA ARG A 77 -0.30 -10.79 8.54
C ARG A 77 0.68 -11.82 9.11
N PHE A 78 1.48 -11.45 10.13
CA PHE A 78 2.37 -12.36 10.86
C PHE A 78 1.64 -13.18 11.95
N ARG A 79 0.50 -12.71 12.43
CA ARG A 79 -0.36 -13.43 13.38
C ARG A 79 -1.49 -14.17 12.65
N TYR A 80 -2.03 -13.55 11.63
CA TYR A 80 -3.05 -14.05 10.71
C TYR A 80 -2.36 -14.42 9.40
N HIS A 81 -1.64 -15.54 9.40
CA HIS A 81 -0.86 -15.96 8.22
C HIS A 81 -1.72 -16.09 6.94
N TRP A 82 -3.01 -16.39 7.09
CA TRP A 82 -3.97 -16.42 5.98
C TRP A 82 -4.17 -15.07 5.30
N ALA A 83 -3.87 -13.95 5.98
CA ALA A 83 -3.99 -12.60 5.43
C ALA A 83 -2.78 -12.19 4.59
N SER A 84 -1.62 -12.87 4.70
CA SER A 84 -0.42 -12.50 3.93
C SER A 84 -0.63 -12.40 2.41
N PRO A 85 -1.28 -13.36 1.72
CA PRO A 85 -1.53 -13.24 0.28
C PRO A 85 -2.59 -12.18 -0.08
N LEU A 86 -3.30 -11.62 0.89
CA LEU A 86 -4.33 -10.61 0.65
C LEU A 86 -3.76 -9.21 0.39
N HIS A 87 -2.45 -9.01 0.56
CA HIS A 87 -1.81 -7.72 0.32
C HIS A 87 -1.48 -7.46 -1.14
N TYR A 88 -1.49 -8.48 -2.00
CA TYR A 88 -1.04 -8.35 -3.39
C TYR A 88 -1.86 -9.21 -4.35
N ALA A 89 -1.62 -9.02 -5.64
CA ALA A 89 -2.05 -9.92 -6.70
C ALA A 89 -0.89 -10.10 -7.69
N ASN A 90 -0.57 -11.35 -8.03
CA ASN A 90 0.54 -11.65 -8.93
C ASN A 90 0.00 -11.92 -10.34
N THR A 91 0.67 -11.37 -11.35
CA THR A 91 0.38 -11.67 -12.76
C THR A 91 1.49 -12.52 -13.38
N PRO A 92 1.18 -13.37 -14.38
CA PRO A 92 2.17 -14.23 -15.04
C PRO A 92 2.97 -13.46 -16.10
N ASN A 93 3.74 -12.46 -15.68
CA ASN A 93 4.60 -11.62 -16.53
C ASN A 93 3.85 -10.93 -17.69
N VAL A 94 2.62 -10.47 -17.41
CA VAL A 94 1.78 -9.78 -18.38
C VAL A 94 1.31 -8.44 -17.82
N CYS A 95 1.23 -7.45 -18.69
CA CYS A 95 0.78 -6.10 -18.36
C CYS A 95 -0.75 -5.96 -18.30
N ASN A 96 -1.42 -6.96 -17.74
CA ASN A 96 -2.86 -6.96 -17.54
C ASN A 96 -3.23 -7.88 -16.38
N PHE A 97 -4.27 -7.49 -15.64
CA PHE A 97 -4.84 -8.27 -14.56
C PHE A 97 -6.14 -8.95 -15.01
N ASN A 98 -6.33 -10.21 -14.62
CA ASN A 98 -7.58 -10.93 -14.78
C ASN A 98 -7.90 -11.67 -13.49
N PHE A 99 -9.01 -11.32 -12.83
CA PHE A 99 -9.38 -11.86 -11.53
C PHE A 99 -9.34 -13.40 -11.46
N SER A 100 -9.97 -14.10 -12.43
CA SER A 100 -10.05 -15.56 -12.42
C SER A 100 -8.71 -16.25 -12.64
N ARG A 101 -7.78 -15.59 -13.34
CA ARG A 101 -6.44 -16.09 -13.59
C ARG A 101 -5.50 -15.80 -12.42
N ASP A 102 -5.56 -14.58 -11.88
CA ASP A 102 -4.50 -13.99 -11.05
C ASP A 102 -4.87 -13.89 -9.56
N CYS A 103 -6.17 -13.87 -9.23
CA CYS A 103 -6.60 -13.69 -7.84
C CYS A 103 -6.66 -15.02 -7.08
N HIS A 104 -5.50 -15.56 -6.75
CA HIS A 104 -5.36 -16.74 -5.91
C HIS A 104 -4.09 -16.68 -5.07
N ASN A 105 -4.02 -17.48 -4.01
CA ASN A 105 -2.77 -17.67 -3.28
C ASN A 105 -1.90 -18.78 -3.91
N SER A 106 -0.75 -19.06 -3.31
CA SER A 106 0.19 -20.10 -3.77
C SER A 106 -0.36 -21.54 -3.73
N ARG A 107 -1.50 -21.77 -3.09
CA ARG A 107 -2.22 -23.06 -3.09
C ARG A 107 -3.30 -23.13 -4.17
N GLY A 108 -3.48 -22.07 -4.96
CA GLY A 108 -4.53 -21.96 -5.97
C GLY A 108 -5.93 -21.67 -5.40
N GLU A 109 -6.04 -21.29 -4.13
CA GLU A 109 -7.32 -20.90 -3.53
C GLU A 109 -7.78 -19.56 -4.13
N GLN A 110 -8.88 -19.60 -4.87
CA GLN A 110 -9.45 -18.45 -5.58
C GLN A 110 -9.92 -17.36 -4.61
N GLY A 111 -9.79 -16.10 -5.01
CA GLY A 111 -10.16 -14.92 -4.22
C GLY A 111 -9.14 -14.53 -3.14
N MET A 112 -8.07 -15.31 -2.94
CA MET A 112 -7.03 -15.03 -1.95
C MET A 112 -5.95 -14.08 -2.52
N CYS A 113 -6.37 -12.87 -2.88
CA CYS A 113 -5.52 -11.77 -3.34
C CYS A 113 -6.11 -10.42 -2.87
N VAL A 114 -5.41 -9.31 -3.07
CA VAL A 114 -5.87 -7.96 -2.67
C VAL A 114 -7.22 -7.55 -3.27
N VAL A 115 -7.48 -7.90 -4.53
CA VAL A 115 -8.77 -7.60 -5.18
C VAL A 115 -9.90 -8.39 -4.53
N GLY A 116 -9.66 -9.67 -4.21
CA GLY A 116 -10.63 -10.51 -3.51
C GLY A 116 -10.86 -10.06 -2.07
N ALA A 117 -9.80 -9.60 -1.39
CA ALA A 117 -9.88 -9.05 -0.05
C ALA A 117 -10.74 -7.77 0.00
N ILE A 118 -10.51 -6.83 -0.92
CA ILE A 118 -11.33 -5.60 -1.02
C ILE A 118 -12.80 -5.96 -1.22
N ASN A 119 -13.12 -6.88 -2.14
CA ASN A 119 -14.49 -7.36 -2.34
C ASN A 119 -15.09 -7.95 -1.05
N ASN A 120 -14.38 -8.88 -0.42
CA ASN A 120 -14.84 -9.57 0.78
C ASN A 120 -15.10 -8.61 1.94
N TYR A 121 -14.15 -7.72 2.27
CA TYR A 121 -14.31 -6.81 3.40
C TYR A 121 -15.32 -5.69 3.12
N THR A 122 -15.51 -5.30 1.86
CA THR A 122 -16.64 -4.44 1.47
C THR A 122 -17.97 -5.14 1.74
N ASP A 123 -18.12 -6.41 1.31
CA ASP A 123 -19.33 -7.20 1.53
C ASP A 123 -19.65 -7.40 3.02
N GLN A 124 -18.63 -7.60 3.85
CA GLN A 124 -18.80 -7.68 5.31
C GLN A 124 -19.31 -6.36 5.88
N LEU A 125 -18.75 -5.21 5.48
CA LEU A 125 -19.16 -3.90 6.00
C LEU A 125 -20.57 -3.49 5.57
N TYR A 126 -21.10 -4.00 4.45
CA TYR A 126 -22.52 -3.80 4.11
C TYR A 126 -23.48 -4.35 5.17
N THR A 127 -23.04 -5.28 6.03
CA THR A 127 -23.84 -5.80 7.15
C THR A 127 -23.87 -4.86 8.38
N TYR A 128 -23.14 -3.73 8.34
CA TYR A 128 -23.17 -2.73 9.41
C TYR A 128 -24.59 -2.21 9.67
N GLY A 129 -25.00 -2.21 10.94
CA GLY A 129 -26.35 -1.84 11.38
C GLY A 129 -27.40 -2.95 11.30
N ASP A 130 -27.07 -4.13 10.74
CA ASP A 130 -28.01 -5.26 10.66
C ASP A 130 -28.00 -6.04 11.98
N SER A 131 -28.85 -5.66 12.94
CA SER A 131 -28.98 -6.38 14.22
C SER A 131 -29.98 -7.54 14.12
N PRO A 132 -29.68 -8.75 14.66
CA PRO A 132 -28.49 -9.11 15.45
C PRO A 132 -27.43 -9.91 14.65
N LYS A 133 -27.26 -9.67 13.34
CA LYS A 133 -26.91 -10.73 12.36
C LYS A 133 -25.52 -10.73 11.75
N SER A 134 -24.60 -9.82 12.11
CA SER A 134 -23.24 -9.93 11.55
C SER A 134 -22.38 -10.90 12.38
N SER A 135 -21.92 -11.99 11.76
CA SER A 135 -20.92 -12.90 12.34
C SER A 135 -19.48 -12.41 12.19
N TYR A 136 -19.28 -11.24 11.58
CA TYR A 136 -17.97 -10.67 11.27
C TYR A 136 -17.53 -9.64 12.30
N ASN A 137 -16.21 -9.52 12.48
CA ASN A 137 -15.62 -8.42 13.22
C ASN A 137 -15.49 -7.21 12.29
N LEU A 138 -16.49 -6.33 12.28
CA LEU A 138 -16.54 -5.19 11.35
C LEU A 138 -15.45 -4.15 11.59
N THR A 139 -14.88 -4.07 12.80
CA THR A 139 -13.68 -3.27 13.07
C THR A 139 -12.49 -3.81 12.27
N GLU A 140 -12.24 -5.12 12.30
CA GLU A 140 -11.20 -5.73 11.47
C GLU A 140 -11.52 -5.56 9.98
N SER A 141 -12.79 -5.72 9.57
CA SER A 141 -13.19 -5.51 8.17
C SER A 141 -12.88 -4.10 7.67
N LEU A 142 -13.13 -3.07 8.49
CA LEU A 142 -12.80 -1.68 8.17
C LEU A 142 -11.29 -1.48 8.03
N MET A 143 -10.50 -1.94 9.01
CA MET A 143 -9.04 -1.77 8.99
C MET A 143 -8.39 -2.51 7.83
N PHE A 144 -8.86 -3.74 7.52
CA PHE A 144 -8.39 -4.48 6.36
C PHE A 144 -8.76 -3.81 5.04
N LEU A 145 -10.02 -3.37 4.88
CA LEU A 145 -10.45 -2.69 3.67
C LEU A 145 -9.62 -1.42 3.42
N ALA A 146 -9.43 -0.59 4.45
CA ALA A 146 -8.67 0.64 4.35
C ALA A 146 -7.21 0.39 3.92
N HIS A 147 -6.59 -0.64 4.49
CA HIS A 147 -5.24 -1.06 4.11
C HIS A 147 -5.19 -1.56 2.65
N PHE A 148 -6.03 -2.53 2.29
CA PHE A 148 -5.97 -3.17 0.98
C PHE A 148 -6.33 -2.26 -0.18
N VAL A 149 -7.18 -1.25 0.04
CA VAL A 149 -7.39 -0.19 -0.97
C VAL A 149 -6.11 0.60 -1.21
N GLY A 150 -5.28 0.83 -0.18
CA GLY A 150 -3.92 1.34 -0.37
C GLY A 150 -3.08 0.39 -1.22
N ASP A 151 -2.99 -0.87 -0.81
CA ASP A 151 -2.16 -1.90 -1.46
C ASP A 151 -2.44 -2.05 -2.95
N VAL A 152 -3.71 -2.19 -3.33
CA VAL A 152 -4.07 -2.39 -4.74
C VAL A 152 -3.66 -1.19 -5.60
N HIS A 153 -3.43 -0.01 -5.01
CA HIS A 153 -2.94 1.17 -5.71
C HIS A 153 -1.42 1.27 -5.78
N GLN A 154 -0.66 0.51 -4.98
CA GLN A 154 0.78 0.36 -5.13
C GLN A 154 1.03 -0.45 -6.41
N PRO A 155 1.68 0.11 -7.45
CA PRO A 155 1.88 -0.62 -8.70
C PRO A 155 2.42 -2.04 -8.51
N LEU A 156 3.51 -2.19 -7.76
CA LEU A 156 4.21 -3.46 -7.57
C LEU A 156 3.51 -4.45 -6.63
N HIS A 157 2.42 -4.05 -5.96
CA HIS A 157 1.48 -4.99 -5.34
C HIS A 157 0.61 -5.71 -6.36
N VAL A 158 0.54 -5.17 -7.58
CA VAL A 158 0.02 -5.87 -8.76
C VAL A 158 1.17 -6.00 -9.75
N GLY A 159 2.10 -6.89 -9.40
CA GLY A 159 3.36 -7.10 -10.08
C GLY A 159 3.49 -8.51 -10.66
N TYR A 160 4.71 -8.89 -11.02
CA TYR A 160 4.97 -10.20 -11.61
C TYR A 160 5.19 -11.25 -10.53
N GLU A 161 4.68 -12.45 -10.76
CA GLU A 161 4.87 -13.57 -9.85
C GLU A 161 6.35 -13.96 -9.74
N GLU A 162 7.09 -13.92 -10.86
CA GLU A 162 8.46 -14.42 -10.95
C GLU A 162 9.46 -13.64 -10.09
N ASP A 163 9.19 -12.37 -9.85
CA ASP A 163 10.05 -11.46 -9.09
C ASP A 163 9.44 -11.03 -7.76
N GLU A 164 8.34 -11.68 -7.36
CA GLU A 164 7.57 -11.36 -6.15
C GLU A 164 7.17 -9.88 -6.11
N GLY A 165 6.71 -9.33 -7.24
CA GLY A 165 6.38 -7.90 -7.36
C GLY A 165 7.62 -7.00 -7.28
N GLY A 166 8.75 -7.44 -7.84
CA GLY A 166 10.02 -6.72 -7.78
C GLY A 166 10.77 -6.84 -6.45
N ASN A 167 10.32 -7.69 -5.52
CA ASN A 167 11.03 -7.95 -4.26
C ASN A 167 12.38 -8.64 -4.47
N THR A 168 12.50 -9.46 -5.52
CA THR A 168 13.75 -10.13 -5.88
C THR A 168 14.63 -9.31 -6.84
N ILE A 169 14.15 -8.13 -7.28
CA ILE A 169 14.93 -7.19 -8.08
C ILE A 169 15.74 -6.29 -7.15
N MET A 170 17.00 -6.68 -6.92
CA MET A 170 17.91 -5.92 -6.07
C MET A 170 18.44 -4.70 -6.81
N VAL A 171 18.42 -3.53 -6.18
CA VAL A 171 18.88 -2.26 -6.76
C VAL A 171 19.60 -1.42 -5.71
N HIS A 172 20.11 -0.25 -6.12
CA HIS A 172 20.50 0.81 -5.22
C HIS A 172 19.56 2.00 -5.40
N TRP A 173 18.91 2.45 -4.33
CA TRP A 173 18.26 3.76 -4.28
C TRP A 173 19.32 4.78 -3.88
N TYR A 174 19.79 5.57 -4.84
CA TYR A 174 20.99 6.39 -4.71
C TYR A 174 22.16 5.58 -4.14
N ARG A 175 22.58 5.86 -2.90
CA ARG A 175 23.72 5.20 -2.25
C ARG A 175 23.33 4.00 -1.39
N ARG A 176 22.03 3.68 -1.25
CA ARG A 176 21.52 2.66 -0.33
C ARG A 176 21.03 1.45 -1.11
N LYS A 177 21.46 0.25 -0.72
CA LYS A 177 20.92 -1.00 -1.26
C LYS A 177 19.44 -1.15 -0.88
N ALA A 178 18.61 -1.55 -1.83
CA ALA A 178 17.19 -1.81 -1.69
C ALA A 178 16.76 -2.94 -2.67
N ASN A 179 15.48 -3.31 -2.64
CA ASN A 179 14.84 -3.99 -3.77
C ASN A 179 13.87 -3.02 -4.47
N LEU A 180 13.42 -3.35 -5.67
CA LEU A 180 12.54 -2.47 -6.46
C LEU A 180 11.20 -2.24 -5.77
N HIS A 181 10.63 -3.26 -5.13
CA HIS A 181 9.37 -3.14 -4.37
C HIS A 181 9.45 -2.05 -3.30
N HIS A 182 10.45 -2.13 -2.41
CA HIS A 182 10.73 -1.16 -1.37
C HIS A 182 11.06 0.24 -1.91
N VAL A 183 11.55 0.35 -3.16
CA VAL A 183 11.72 1.68 -3.79
C VAL A 183 10.37 2.36 -3.96
N TRP A 184 9.35 1.61 -4.40
CA TRP A 184 7.99 2.12 -4.58
C TRP A 184 7.25 2.28 -3.26
N ASP A 185 7.34 1.33 -2.34
CA ASP A 185 6.61 1.40 -1.06
C ASP A 185 7.04 2.57 -0.17
N VAL A 186 8.36 2.82 -0.12
CA VAL A 186 8.96 3.67 0.91
C VAL A 186 9.87 4.72 0.28
N SER A 187 10.79 4.30 -0.59
CA SER A 187 11.97 5.13 -0.88
C SER A 187 11.63 6.38 -1.68
N ILE A 188 10.71 6.27 -2.64
CA ILE A 188 10.22 7.43 -3.40
C ILE A 188 9.44 8.38 -2.47
N ILE A 189 8.55 7.86 -1.64
CA ILE A 189 7.75 8.65 -0.69
C ILE A 189 8.65 9.42 0.28
N ASP A 190 9.58 8.74 0.94
CA ASP A 190 10.54 9.36 1.86
C ASP A 190 11.37 10.47 1.19
N THR A 191 11.75 10.25 -0.07
CA THR A 191 12.57 11.21 -0.83
C THR A 191 11.74 12.44 -1.21
N VAL A 192 10.53 12.26 -1.75
CA VAL A 192 9.59 13.36 -2.04
C VAL A 192 9.24 14.17 -0.80
N MET A 193 8.87 13.48 0.28
CA MET A 193 8.49 14.12 1.54
C MET A 193 9.62 15.00 2.07
N LYS A 194 10.86 14.52 1.96
CA LYS A 194 12.05 15.27 2.36
C LYS A 194 12.32 16.44 1.42
N ASP A 195 12.27 16.24 0.11
CA ASP A 195 12.74 17.21 -0.88
C ASP A 195 11.75 18.36 -1.10
N PHE A 196 10.44 18.06 -1.04
CA PHE A 196 9.39 19.03 -1.38
C PHE A 196 8.49 19.43 -0.20
N TYR A 197 8.39 18.59 0.83
CA TYR A 197 7.41 18.79 1.91
C TYR A 197 8.05 18.95 3.30
N ASN A 198 9.33 19.32 3.36
CA ASN A 198 10.06 19.57 4.61
C ASN A 198 9.97 18.39 5.61
N LYS A 199 9.92 17.15 5.10
CA LYS A 199 9.74 15.90 5.87
C LYS A 199 8.42 15.85 6.66
N SER A 200 7.42 16.61 6.23
CA SER A 200 6.09 16.67 6.85
C SER A 200 5.10 15.89 6.00
N MET A 201 4.58 14.81 6.58
CA MET A 201 3.52 14.02 5.96
C MET A 201 2.24 14.84 5.81
N ASP A 202 1.84 15.60 6.83
CA ASP A 202 0.60 16.40 6.77
C ASP A 202 0.71 17.45 5.66
N THR A 203 1.88 18.06 5.45
CA THR A 203 2.10 19.01 4.35
C THR A 203 2.03 18.34 2.98
N MET A 204 2.51 17.09 2.86
CA MET A 204 2.36 16.31 1.64
C MET A 204 0.89 15.94 1.40
N VAL A 205 0.16 15.51 2.43
CA VAL A 205 -1.28 15.24 2.34
C VAL A 205 -2.04 16.48 1.88
N ASP A 206 -1.82 17.63 2.53
CA ASP A 206 -2.46 18.90 2.15
C ASP A 206 -2.20 19.24 0.67
N ALA A 207 -0.95 19.08 0.20
CA ALA A 207 -0.60 19.32 -1.21
C ALA A 207 -1.28 18.35 -2.17
N LEU A 208 -1.36 17.06 -1.83
CA LEU A 208 -2.09 16.07 -2.62
C LEU A 208 -3.59 16.40 -2.68
N GLN A 209 -4.16 16.91 -1.60
CA GLN A 209 -5.55 17.36 -1.56
C GLN A 209 -5.79 18.62 -2.40
N THR A 210 -4.88 19.59 -2.37
CA THR A 210 -4.94 20.73 -3.30
C THR A 210 -4.84 20.28 -4.76
N ASN A 211 -4.00 19.29 -5.06
CA ASN A 211 -3.94 18.73 -6.41
C ASN A 211 -5.24 18.04 -6.82
N LEU A 212 -5.99 17.41 -5.92
CA LEU A 212 -7.30 16.84 -6.24
C LEU A 212 -8.30 17.91 -6.71
N THR A 213 -8.23 19.13 -6.17
CA THR A 213 -9.14 20.22 -6.51
C THR A 213 -8.65 21.07 -7.70
N GLU A 214 -7.34 21.21 -7.87
CA GLU A 214 -6.76 22.15 -8.85
C GLU A 214 -6.02 21.47 -10.00
N GLY A 215 -5.23 20.44 -9.71
CA GLY A 215 -4.32 19.80 -10.68
C GLY A 215 -4.88 18.56 -11.37
N TRP A 216 -5.78 17.84 -10.71
CA TRP A 216 -6.39 16.58 -11.13
C TRP A 216 -7.92 16.65 -11.15
N SER A 217 -8.51 17.84 -11.09
CA SER A 217 -9.97 18.02 -11.07
C SER A 217 -10.68 17.29 -12.21
N ASP A 218 -10.09 17.30 -13.41
CA ASP A 218 -10.62 16.63 -14.60
C ASP A 218 -10.49 15.09 -14.50
N ASP A 219 -9.49 14.61 -13.77
CA ASP A 219 -9.23 13.18 -13.57
C ASP A 219 -10.11 12.58 -12.46
N VAL A 220 -10.46 13.36 -11.42
CA VAL A 220 -11.23 12.89 -10.25
C VAL A 220 -12.54 12.25 -10.67
N GLY A 221 -13.29 12.86 -11.60
CA GLY A 221 -14.55 12.29 -12.09
C GLY A 221 -14.38 10.90 -12.73
N HIS A 222 -13.21 10.61 -13.31
CA HIS A 222 -12.88 9.27 -13.80
C HIS A 222 -12.52 8.31 -12.67
N TRP A 223 -11.86 8.77 -11.61
CA TRP A 223 -11.51 7.91 -10.45
C TRP A 223 -12.75 7.53 -9.65
N GLU A 224 -13.76 8.38 -9.65
CA GLU A 224 -15.07 8.16 -9.04
C GLU A 224 -15.96 7.19 -9.80
N ASN A 225 -15.73 7.07 -11.11
CA ASN A 225 -16.57 6.24 -11.96
C ASN A 225 -16.32 4.75 -11.69
N CYS A 226 -17.21 4.16 -10.91
CA CYS A 226 -17.29 2.73 -10.71
C CYS A 226 -18.61 2.22 -11.29
N ALA A 227 -18.54 1.62 -12.48
CA ALA A 227 -19.71 1.26 -13.30
C ALA A 227 -20.70 0.35 -12.57
N ASN A 228 -20.20 -0.53 -11.69
CA ASN A 228 -21.04 -1.36 -10.86
C ASN A 228 -21.18 -0.75 -9.46
N LYS A 229 -22.29 -0.02 -9.22
CA LYS A 229 -22.59 0.53 -7.89
C LYS A 229 -22.78 -0.54 -6.80
N LYS A 230 -22.98 -1.81 -7.15
CA LYS A 230 -23.16 -2.91 -6.18
C LYS A 230 -21.90 -3.73 -5.92
N ALA A 231 -20.87 -3.62 -6.77
CA ALA A 231 -19.59 -4.29 -6.59
C ALA A 231 -18.47 -3.26 -6.35
N THR A 232 -17.31 -3.71 -5.89
CA THR A 232 -16.13 -2.85 -5.89
C THR A 232 -15.55 -2.78 -7.30
N CYS A 233 -14.83 -1.70 -7.62
CA CYS A 233 -14.06 -1.59 -8.85
C CYS A 233 -12.59 -1.97 -8.64
N ALA A 234 -12.29 -2.83 -7.65
CA ALA A 234 -10.94 -3.24 -7.32
C ALA A 234 -10.19 -3.93 -8.47
N ASN A 235 -10.91 -4.59 -9.38
CA ASN A 235 -10.32 -5.16 -10.59
C ASN A 235 -9.72 -4.07 -11.50
N ASP A 236 -10.41 -2.93 -11.64
CA ASP A 236 -9.94 -1.81 -12.47
C ASP A 236 -8.71 -1.16 -11.81
N TYR A 237 -8.71 -1.04 -10.48
CA TYR A 237 -7.56 -0.50 -9.74
C TYR A 237 -6.32 -1.39 -9.93
N ALA A 238 -6.52 -2.72 -9.95
CA ALA A 238 -5.44 -3.66 -10.22
C ALA A 238 -4.94 -3.59 -11.67
N ILE A 239 -5.83 -3.42 -12.66
CA ILE A 239 -5.45 -3.19 -14.06
C ILE A 239 -4.62 -1.92 -14.21
N GLU A 240 -4.98 -0.83 -13.53
CA GLU A 240 -4.17 0.39 -13.50
C GLU A 240 -2.79 0.15 -12.89
N SER A 241 -2.73 -0.55 -11.75
CA SER A 241 -1.47 -0.85 -11.05
C SER A 241 -0.52 -1.69 -11.90
N ILE A 242 -0.97 -2.77 -12.53
CA ILE A 242 -0.10 -3.59 -13.39
C ILE A 242 0.37 -2.81 -14.64
N ASN A 243 -0.47 -1.93 -15.19
CA ASN A 243 -0.06 -1.04 -16.27
C ASN A 243 1.07 -0.09 -15.82
N LEU A 244 0.99 0.45 -14.61
CA LEU A 244 2.04 1.29 -14.04
C LEU A 244 3.29 0.49 -13.66
N SER A 245 3.13 -0.75 -13.20
CA SER A 245 4.24 -1.68 -12.97
C SER A 245 5.06 -1.86 -14.24
N CYS A 246 4.40 -2.18 -15.35
CA CYS A 246 5.08 -2.36 -16.64
C CYS A 246 5.71 -1.07 -17.18
N ASN A 247 4.94 0.02 -17.19
CA ASN A 247 5.33 1.23 -17.92
C ASN A 247 6.25 2.17 -17.12
N TYR A 248 6.29 2.02 -15.79
CA TYR A 248 7.07 2.88 -14.91
C TYR A 248 7.98 2.10 -13.96
N ALA A 249 7.46 1.11 -13.23
CA ALA A 249 8.22 0.43 -12.17
C ALA A 249 9.35 -0.44 -12.73
N TYR A 250 9.02 -1.41 -13.58
CA TYR A 250 9.98 -2.32 -14.21
C TYR A 250 10.76 -1.67 -15.36
N LYS A 251 10.19 -0.64 -15.98
CA LYS A 251 10.76 -0.02 -17.18
C LYS A 251 12.16 0.54 -16.90
N ASP A 252 13.12 0.06 -17.69
CA ASP A 252 14.55 0.41 -17.64
C ASP A 252 15.28 -0.03 -16.36
N VAL A 253 14.68 -0.93 -15.57
CA VAL A 253 15.29 -1.48 -14.35
C VAL A 253 15.88 -2.86 -14.60
N VAL A 254 17.12 -3.06 -14.16
CA VAL A 254 17.80 -4.36 -14.16
C VAL A 254 18.46 -4.62 -12.81
N GLN A 255 18.83 -5.87 -12.54
CA GLN A 255 19.51 -6.27 -11.31
C GLN A 255 20.75 -5.41 -11.03
N ASN A 256 20.88 -4.97 -9.78
CA ASN A 256 21.95 -4.16 -9.21
C ASN A 256 22.13 -2.74 -9.80
N ILE A 257 21.21 -2.25 -10.64
CA ILE A 257 21.26 -0.87 -11.14
C ILE A 257 21.17 0.15 -9.98
N THR A 258 21.72 1.34 -10.19
CA THR A 258 21.50 2.49 -9.30
C THR A 258 20.37 3.36 -9.85
N LEU A 259 19.27 3.43 -9.12
CA LEU A 259 18.15 4.33 -9.37
C LEU A 259 18.45 5.67 -8.67
N GLY A 260 18.64 6.71 -9.48
CA GLY A 260 18.85 8.09 -9.03
C GLY A 260 17.82 9.04 -9.64
N ASP A 261 18.23 10.29 -9.85
CA ASP A 261 17.35 11.38 -10.28
C ASP A 261 16.51 11.06 -11.54
N ASP A 262 17.10 10.44 -12.56
CA ASP A 262 16.39 10.08 -13.81
C ASP A 262 15.18 9.15 -13.55
N TYR A 263 15.32 8.21 -12.63
CA TYR A 263 14.24 7.33 -12.22
C TYR A 263 13.28 8.05 -11.26
N TYR A 264 13.83 8.77 -10.28
CA TYR A 264 13.05 9.47 -9.26
C TYR A 264 12.08 10.49 -9.86
N PHE A 265 12.57 11.46 -10.63
CA PHE A 265 11.79 12.58 -11.15
C PHE A 265 10.67 12.17 -12.11
N THR A 266 10.80 10.99 -12.73
CA THR A 266 9.80 10.47 -13.66
C THR A 266 8.76 9.56 -12.99
N ARG A 267 9.03 9.04 -11.79
CA ARG A 267 8.15 8.07 -11.09
C ARG A 267 7.45 8.65 -9.87
N TYR A 268 8.03 9.65 -9.19
CA TYR A 268 7.36 10.22 -8.02
C TYR A 268 5.97 10.83 -8.30
N PRO A 269 5.70 11.48 -9.46
CA PRO A 269 4.35 11.98 -9.74
C PRO A 269 3.34 10.84 -9.88
N VAL A 270 3.78 9.65 -10.32
CA VAL A 270 2.94 8.45 -10.36
C VAL A 270 2.61 8.00 -8.95
N VAL A 271 3.59 7.95 -8.05
CA VAL A 271 3.39 7.58 -6.65
C VAL A 271 2.40 8.52 -5.96
N GLU A 272 2.60 9.84 -6.09
CA GLU A 272 1.68 10.85 -5.54
C GLU A 272 0.25 10.68 -6.07
N LYS A 273 0.11 10.45 -7.38
CA LYS A 273 -1.20 10.22 -8.00
C LYS A 273 -1.86 8.93 -7.47
N ARG A 274 -1.11 7.85 -7.25
CA ARG A 274 -1.65 6.59 -6.70
C ARG A 274 -2.08 6.71 -5.25
N LEU A 275 -1.34 7.46 -4.42
CA LEU A 275 -1.74 7.76 -3.05
C LEU A 275 -3.07 8.55 -3.03
N ALA A 276 -3.19 9.57 -3.87
CA ALA A 276 -4.41 10.37 -3.98
C ALA A 276 -5.61 9.55 -4.49
N GLN A 277 -5.40 8.75 -5.55
CA GLN A 277 -6.42 7.83 -6.08
C GLN A 277 -6.92 6.84 -5.03
N ALA A 278 -6.01 6.24 -4.26
CA ALA A 278 -6.38 5.31 -3.19
C ALA A 278 -7.22 5.99 -2.11
N GLY A 279 -6.86 7.21 -1.68
CA GLY A 279 -7.61 7.96 -0.67
C GLY A 279 -9.02 8.31 -1.12
N VAL A 280 -9.16 8.87 -2.34
CA VAL A 280 -10.48 9.18 -2.94
C VAL A 280 -11.32 7.92 -3.08
N ARG A 281 -10.75 6.82 -3.59
CA ARG A 281 -11.48 5.56 -3.80
C ARG A 281 -11.85 4.87 -2.50
N LEU A 282 -11.02 4.97 -1.46
CA LEU A 282 -11.39 4.50 -0.13
C LEU A 282 -12.59 5.27 0.42
N ALA A 283 -12.57 6.61 0.34
CA ALA A 283 -13.70 7.43 0.76
C ALA A 283 -14.99 7.09 -0.01
N LEU A 284 -14.92 6.94 -1.34
CA LEU A 284 -16.05 6.52 -2.17
C LEU A 284 -16.64 5.18 -1.74
N ILE A 285 -15.78 4.20 -1.46
CA ILE A 285 -16.21 2.86 -1.06
C ILE A 285 -16.92 2.94 0.30
N LEU A 286 -16.33 3.63 1.27
CA LEU A 286 -16.90 3.77 2.61
C LEU A 286 -18.22 4.57 2.60
N ASN A 287 -18.27 5.69 1.86
CA ASN A 287 -19.49 6.47 1.67
C ASN A 287 -20.60 5.62 1.05
N ARG A 288 -20.29 4.83 0.01
CA ARG A 288 -21.26 3.92 -0.60
C ARG A 288 -21.80 2.88 0.38
N ILE A 289 -20.93 2.32 1.23
CA ILE A 289 -21.33 1.32 2.23
C ILE A 289 -22.27 1.92 3.28
N PHE A 290 -21.91 3.08 3.82
CA PHE A 290 -22.58 3.64 5.00
C PHE A 290 -23.72 4.61 4.67
N ASP A 291 -23.75 5.20 3.47
CA ASP A 291 -24.82 6.10 3.00
C ASP A 291 -26.03 5.32 2.45
N LYS A 292 -26.47 4.26 3.14
CA LYS A 292 -27.54 3.33 2.71
C LYS A 292 -28.85 4.01 2.25
N LYS A 293 -29.08 5.29 2.58
CA LYS A 293 -30.26 6.09 2.21
C LYS A 293 -30.06 7.03 1.01
N LYS A 294 -28.84 7.28 0.53
CA LYS A 294 -28.50 8.27 -0.51
C LYS A 294 -27.90 7.65 -1.79
N ALA A 295 -27.98 6.33 -1.94
CA ALA A 295 -27.26 5.51 -2.94
C ALA A 295 -27.45 5.89 -4.43
N ASP A 296 -28.26 6.92 -4.76
CA ASP A 296 -28.48 7.33 -6.15
C ASP A 296 -28.22 8.81 -6.50
N THR A 297 -27.82 9.69 -5.56
CA THR A 297 -27.84 11.13 -5.86
C THR A 297 -26.70 12.00 -5.34
N THR A 298 -25.71 11.49 -4.61
CA THR A 298 -24.66 12.36 -4.04
C THR A 298 -23.31 12.10 -4.71
N PRO A 299 -22.85 12.98 -5.62
CA PRO A 299 -21.44 13.02 -6.01
C PRO A 299 -20.58 13.23 -4.76
N LEU A 300 -19.38 12.68 -4.73
CA LEU A 300 -18.36 13.22 -3.85
C LEU A 300 -18.15 14.67 -4.28
N TYR A 301 -18.61 15.61 -3.48
CA TYR A 301 -18.13 16.97 -3.62
C TYR A 301 -16.72 16.98 -3.04
N ILE A 302 -15.73 16.61 -3.85
CA ILE A 302 -14.36 17.09 -3.64
C ILE A 302 -14.46 18.60 -3.81
N GLN A 303 -14.76 19.32 -2.72
CA GLN A 303 -14.73 20.78 -2.66
C GLN A 303 -13.29 21.26 -2.65
#